data_AF-A0A3B3CXR6-F1
#
_entry.id   AF-A0A3B3CXR6-F1
#
_cell.length_a   1.000
_cell.length_b   1.000
_cell.length_c   1.000
_cell.angle_alpha   90.00
_cell.angle_beta   90.00
_cell.angle_gamma   90.00
#
_symmetry.space_group_name_H-M   'P 1'
#
loop_
_entity.id
_entity.type
_entity.pdbx_description
1 polymer ?
#
loop_
_entity_poly.entity_id
_entity_poly.type
_entity_poly.pdbx_seq_one_letter_code
_entity_poly.pdbx_strand_id
1 'polypeptide(L)'
;MINFVAWLFMLQLIPGPVQTQPGTTPNIKHIVVGRCFTYTTLINSSLSYDCEEIWRHFEEAVIHHPTCNVKVQHYHKMFNAMEEFWPCDRFLFWSKTRTLMHSYAAVFRHFWTLENTLVGFMFNELIWCGQEEESGFDFDSCPEWSACGDHPVFSLWRQASQKFAEMACGNITVLLNGSIADAFNRKR
;
A
#
# COMPACT_ATOMS: atom_id res chain seq x y z
N MET A 1 -47.53 -41.05 -11.63
CA MET A 1 -46.39 -40.15 -11.89
C MET A 1 -46.60 -38.89 -11.08
N ILE A 2 -45.88 -38.73 -9.97
CA ILE A 2 -45.92 -37.52 -9.13
C ILE A 2 -44.55 -36.87 -9.29
N ASN A 3 -44.50 -35.73 -9.96
CA ASN A 3 -43.28 -34.95 -10.14
C ASN A 3 -43.02 -34.14 -8.86
N PHE A 4 -41.99 -34.53 -8.10
CA PHE A 4 -41.42 -33.71 -7.04
C PHE A 4 -40.46 -32.71 -7.67
N VAL A 5 -40.86 -31.44 -7.76
CA VAL A 5 -39.95 -30.35 -8.11
C VAL A 5 -39.29 -29.89 -6.81
N ALA A 6 -38.07 -30.35 -6.57
CA ALA A 6 -37.25 -29.92 -5.44
C ALA A 6 -36.76 -28.48 -5.71
N TRP A 7 -37.26 -27.52 -4.94
CA TRP A 7 -36.73 -26.16 -4.94
C TRP A 7 -35.41 -26.14 -4.17
N LEU A 8 -34.29 -26.01 -4.87
CA LEU A 8 -33.02 -25.67 -4.27
C LEU A 8 -33.07 -24.21 -3.82
N PHE A 9 -33.34 -23.98 -2.54
CA PHE A 9 -33.01 -22.72 -1.88
C PHE A 9 -31.49 -22.59 -1.85
N MET A 10 -30.94 -21.85 -2.81
CA MET A 10 -29.56 -21.36 -2.73
C MET A 10 -29.49 -20.46 -1.49
N LEU A 11 -28.95 -20.99 -0.39
CA LEU A 11 -28.54 -20.18 0.75
C LEU A 11 -27.52 -19.16 0.22
N GLN A 12 -27.94 -17.92 0.00
CA GLN A 12 -27.01 -16.84 -0.25
C GLN A 12 -26.16 -16.71 1.02
N LEU A 13 -24.89 -17.07 0.92
CA LEU A 13 -23.88 -16.76 1.91
C LEU A 13 -23.79 -15.23 1.96
N ILE A 14 -24.55 -14.62 2.88
CA ILE A 14 -24.37 -13.22 3.24
C ILE A 14 -22.95 -13.13 3.81
N PRO A 15 -22.02 -12.38 3.19
CA PRO A 15 -20.70 -12.18 3.76
C PRO A 15 -20.88 -11.63 5.19
N GLY A 16 -20.15 -12.19 6.15
CA GLY A 16 -20.17 -11.70 7.53
C GLY A 16 -19.83 -10.19 7.58
N PRO A 17 -20.18 -9.50 8.67
CA PRO A 17 -19.90 -8.07 8.79
C PRO A 17 -18.42 -7.80 8.54
N VAL A 18 -18.15 -6.95 7.54
CA VAL A 18 -16.80 -6.50 7.23
C VAL A 18 -16.29 -5.72 8.43
N GLN A 19 -15.17 -6.17 9.00
CA GLN A 19 -14.57 -5.46 10.12
C GLN A 19 -14.04 -4.10 9.63
N THR A 20 -14.49 -3.03 10.26
CA THR A 20 -14.16 -1.66 9.89
C THR A 20 -13.09 -1.07 10.82
N GLN A 21 -12.34 -0.12 10.28
CA GLN A 21 -11.33 0.69 10.94
C GLN A 21 -11.65 2.18 10.70
N PRO A 22 -10.97 3.13 11.39
CA PRO A 22 -11.10 4.54 11.06
C PRO A 22 -10.93 4.78 9.56
N GLY A 23 -11.73 5.71 9.03
CA GLY A 23 -11.74 6.05 7.61
C GLY A 23 -10.42 6.62 7.10
N THR A 24 -10.48 7.16 5.89
CA THR A 24 -9.35 7.81 5.23
C THR A 24 -8.69 8.83 6.15
N THR A 25 -7.35 8.86 6.14
CA THR A 25 -6.58 9.78 6.99
C THR A 25 -7.01 11.22 6.73
N PRO A 26 -7.40 12.00 7.77
CA PRO A 26 -7.79 13.39 7.59
C PRO A 26 -6.70 14.20 6.89
N ASN A 27 -7.09 15.06 5.95
CA ASN A 27 -6.18 15.87 5.14
C ASN A 27 -5.19 15.07 4.28
N ILE A 28 -5.54 13.84 3.87
CA ILE A 28 -4.66 12.96 3.09
C ILE A 28 -4.00 13.64 1.89
N LYS A 29 -4.72 14.49 1.13
CA LYS A 29 -4.14 15.25 0.02
C LYS A 29 -2.96 16.11 0.47
N HIS A 30 -3.17 16.95 1.49
CA HIS A 30 -2.14 17.86 2.01
C HIS A 30 -0.94 17.09 2.55
N ILE A 31 -1.19 15.96 3.22
CA ILE A 31 -0.12 15.12 3.78
C ILE A 31 0.71 14.50 2.66
N VAL A 32 0.06 13.86 1.68
CA VAL A 32 0.73 13.15 0.57
C VAL A 32 1.51 14.13 -0.31
N VAL A 33 0.87 15.23 -0.74
CA VAL A 33 1.52 16.27 -1.55
C VAL A 33 2.66 16.94 -0.76
N GLY A 34 2.44 17.27 0.52
CA GLY A 34 3.48 17.85 1.37
C GLY A 34 4.69 16.94 1.58
N ARG A 35 4.46 15.63 1.74
CA ARG A 35 5.53 14.62 1.80
C ARG A 35 6.28 14.50 0.48
N CYS A 36 5.59 14.56 -0.66
CA CYS A 36 6.24 14.58 -1.97
C CYS A 36 7.19 15.78 -2.13
N PHE A 37 6.74 16.99 -1.80
CA PHE A 37 7.59 18.17 -1.83
C PHE A 37 8.75 18.09 -0.85
N THR A 38 8.51 17.57 0.36
CA THR A 38 9.56 17.33 1.36
C THR A 38 10.63 16.39 0.80
N TYR A 39 10.20 15.30 0.15
CA TYR A 39 11.10 14.30 -0.41
C TYR A 39 11.96 14.88 -1.53
N THR A 40 11.32 15.50 -2.52
CA THR A 40 11.99 16.08 -3.69
C THR A 40 12.83 17.30 -3.36
N THR A 41 12.57 18.00 -2.26
CA THR A 41 13.35 19.19 -1.90
C THR A 41 14.48 18.87 -0.92
N LEU A 42 14.21 18.04 0.09
CA LEU A 42 15.10 17.87 1.25
C LEU A 42 15.80 16.50 1.31
N ILE A 43 15.22 15.47 0.69
CA ILE A 43 15.76 14.10 0.76
C ILE A 43 16.54 13.77 -0.52
N ASN A 44 15.93 13.98 -1.68
CA ASN A 44 16.56 13.74 -2.97
C ASN A 44 16.25 14.86 -3.96
N SER A 45 17.02 15.95 -3.85
CA SER A 45 16.90 17.14 -4.70
C SER A 45 17.37 16.97 -6.15
N SER A 46 17.92 15.80 -6.49
CA SER A 46 18.25 15.47 -7.88
C SER A 46 17.04 15.03 -8.69
N LEU A 47 15.94 14.69 -8.03
CA LEU A 47 14.70 14.25 -8.64
C LEU A 47 13.70 15.40 -8.75
N SER A 48 13.03 15.50 -9.89
CA SER A 48 11.94 16.45 -10.12
C SER A 48 10.69 15.67 -10.50
N TYR A 49 9.68 15.74 -9.65
CA TYR A 49 8.39 15.12 -9.88
C TYR A 49 7.28 16.16 -9.77
N ASP A 50 6.21 15.97 -10.54
CA ASP A 50 4.99 16.73 -10.39
C ASP A 50 4.13 16.10 -9.27
N CYS A 51 4.25 16.65 -8.06
CA CYS A 51 3.57 16.13 -6.88
C CYS A 51 2.04 16.22 -6.96
N GLU A 52 1.50 17.20 -7.69
CA GLU A 52 0.05 17.32 -7.89
C GLU A 52 -0.44 16.30 -8.92
N GLU A 53 0.34 16.04 -9.97
CA GLU A 53 0.02 14.99 -10.95
C GLU A 53 0.08 13.58 -10.33
N ILE A 54 1.08 13.31 -9.48
CA ILE A 54 1.16 12.06 -8.71
C ILE A 54 -0.08 11.91 -7.82
N TRP A 55 -0.48 12.97 -7.11
CA TRP A 55 -1.71 12.97 -6.31
C TRP A 55 -2.94 12.69 -7.16
N ARG A 56 -3.08 13.34 -8.32
CA ARG A 56 -4.21 13.15 -9.22
C ARG A 56 -4.32 11.69 -9.67
N HIS A 57 -3.20 11.06 -10.07
CA HIS A 57 -3.18 9.65 -10.44
C HIS A 57 -3.51 8.72 -9.28
N PHE A 58 -3.04 9.04 -8.06
CA PHE A 58 -3.42 8.31 -6.85
C PHE A 58 -4.92 8.40 -6.59
N GLU A 59 -5.47 9.61 -6.60
CA GLU A 59 -6.88 9.89 -6.33
C GLU A 59 -7.78 9.15 -7.32
N GLU A 60 -7.50 9.26 -8.62
CA GLU A 60 -8.24 8.54 -9.68
C GLU A 60 -8.24 7.02 -9.47
N ALA A 61 -7.14 6.44 -8.98
CA ALA A 61 -7.03 5.02 -8.72
C ALA A 61 -7.92 4.55 -7.55
N VAL A 62 -8.22 5.44 -6.60
CA VAL A 62 -9.00 5.10 -5.40
C VAL A 62 -10.48 5.43 -5.60
N ILE A 63 -10.83 6.64 -6.04
CA ILE A 63 -12.21 7.14 -5.97
C ILE A 63 -13.11 6.69 -7.12
N HIS A 64 -12.55 6.10 -8.18
CA HIS A 64 -13.32 5.61 -9.34
C HIS A 64 -13.68 4.12 -9.25
N HIS A 65 -13.40 3.49 -8.10
CA HIS A 65 -13.58 2.06 -7.90
C HIS A 65 -14.15 1.78 -6.51
N PRO A 66 -15.03 0.77 -6.36
CA PRO A 66 -15.41 0.27 -5.04
C PRO A 66 -14.17 -0.13 -4.23
N THR A 67 -14.21 0.05 -2.90
CA THR A 67 -13.01 -0.12 -2.06
C THR A 67 -12.42 -1.53 -2.16
N CYS A 68 -13.23 -2.57 -2.32
CA CYS A 68 -12.73 -3.93 -2.50
C CYS A 68 -12.50 -4.35 -3.97
N ASN A 69 -12.31 -3.37 -4.87
CA ASN A 69 -12.05 -3.59 -6.29
C ASN A 69 -10.96 -2.64 -6.83
N VAL A 70 -10.07 -2.16 -5.97
CA VAL A 70 -8.92 -1.32 -6.36
C VAL A 70 -7.73 -2.22 -6.63
N LYS A 71 -7.52 -2.58 -7.90
CA LYS A 71 -6.43 -3.46 -8.32
C LYS A 71 -5.11 -2.72 -8.45
N VAL A 72 -4.01 -3.47 -8.33
CA VAL A 72 -2.63 -2.99 -8.58
C VAL A 72 -2.50 -2.17 -9.87
N GLN A 73 -3.14 -2.63 -10.95
CA GLN A 73 -3.10 -1.97 -12.26
C GLN A 73 -3.66 -0.54 -12.26
N HIS A 74 -4.60 -0.21 -11.36
CA HIS A 74 -5.16 1.12 -11.28
C HIS A 74 -4.13 2.15 -10.81
N TYR A 75 -3.12 1.72 -10.03
CA TYR A 75 -2.02 2.58 -9.60
C TYR A 75 -0.89 2.74 -10.63
N HIS A 76 -0.92 2.06 -11.79
CA HIS A 76 0.20 2.09 -12.74
C HIS A 76 0.57 3.49 -13.21
N LYS A 77 -0.41 4.37 -13.47
CA LYS A 77 -0.15 5.76 -13.87
C LYS A 77 0.63 6.52 -12.80
N MET A 78 0.24 6.36 -11.53
CA MET A 78 0.93 6.96 -10.39
C MET A 78 2.38 6.46 -10.30
N PHE A 79 2.60 5.14 -10.37
CA PHE A 79 3.96 4.58 -10.30
C PHE A 79 4.85 5.00 -11.47
N ASN A 80 4.30 5.12 -12.68
CA ASN A 80 5.06 5.59 -13.84
C ASN A 80 5.50 7.06 -13.70
N ALA A 81 4.75 7.88 -12.96
CA ALA A 81 5.13 9.26 -12.66
C ALA A 81 6.18 9.38 -11.53
N MET A 82 6.55 8.27 -10.90
CA MET A 82 7.41 8.19 -9.71
C MET A 82 8.63 7.27 -9.94
N GLU A 83 9.11 7.13 -11.17
CA GLU A 83 10.26 6.27 -11.46
C GLU A 83 11.53 6.77 -10.77
N GLU A 84 12.07 5.97 -9.86
CA GLU A 84 13.31 6.26 -9.12
C GLU A 84 14.34 5.15 -9.33
N PHE A 85 15.62 5.48 -9.10
CA PHE A 85 16.70 4.51 -9.08
C PHE A 85 17.49 4.62 -7.79
N TRP A 86 17.77 3.47 -7.16
CA TRP A 86 18.52 3.38 -5.91
C TRP A 86 19.84 2.64 -6.08
N PRO A 87 20.90 3.01 -5.33
CA PRO A 87 22.17 2.31 -5.40
C PRO A 87 22.05 0.84 -4.97
N CYS A 88 22.74 -0.05 -5.69
CA CYS A 88 22.89 -1.45 -5.29
C CYS A 88 23.54 -1.61 -3.91
N ASP A 89 23.47 -2.83 -3.37
CA ASP A 89 24.08 -3.26 -2.10
C ASP A 89 23.48 -2.62 -0.83
N ARG A 90 22.38 -1.87 -0.99
CA ARG A 90 21.76 -1.09 0.08
C ARG A 90 20.33 -1.47 0.41
N PHE A 91 19.74 -2.42 -0.29
CA PHE A 91 18.33 -2.77 -0.12
C PHE A 91 18.12 -3.57 1.18
N LEU A 92 17.19 -3.10 2.02
CA LEU A 92 16.77 -3.76 3.25
C LEU A 92 15.27 -4.03 3.23
N PHE A 93 14.94 -5.31 3.29
CA PHE A 93 13.58 -5.80 3.50
C PHE A 93 13.39 -6.14 4.97
N TRP A 94 12.15 -6.08 5.45
CA TRP A 94 11.84 -6.41 6.82
C TRP A 94 10.45 -7.05 6.91
N SER A 95 10.29 -8.01 7.83
CA SER A 95 9.00 -8.65 8.07
C SER A 95 8.79 -8.88 9.56
N LYS A 96 7.66 -8.35 10.08
CA LYS A 96 7.29 -8.40 11.50
C LYS A 96 8.35 -7.81 12.45
N THR A 97 9.15 -6.88 11.94
CA THR A 97 10.30 -6.25 12.61
C THR A 97 10.31 -4.73 12.48
N ARG A 98 9.16 -4.08 12.16
CA ARG A 98 9.06 -2.64 11.89
C ARG A 98 9.82 -1.76 12.89
N THR A 99 9.57 -1.94 14.18
CA THR A 99 10.20 -1.15 15.25
C THR A 99 11.71 -1.36 15.30
N LEU A 100 12.17 -2.60 15.14
CA LEU A 100 13.59 -2.93 15.07
C LEU A 100 14.22 -2.33 13.81
N MET A 101 13.55 -2.42 12.66
CA MET A 101 13.98 -1.84 11.40
C MET A 101 14.18 -0.33 11.53
N HIS A 102 13.23 0.41 12.11
CA HIS A 102 13.38 1.86 12.28
C HIS A 102 14.61 2.22 13.13
N SER A 103 14.87 1.44 14.18
CA SER A 103 16.07 1.62 15.02
C SER A 103 17.35 1.25 14.27
N TYR A 104 17.30 0.16 13.50
CA TYR A 104 18.43 -0.35 12.72
C TYR A 104 18.82 0.60 11.59
N ALA A 105 17.85 1.08 10.79
CA ALA A 105 18.09 2.02 9.69
C ALA A 105 18.60 3.38 10.19
N ALA A 106 18.15 3.85 11.37
CA ALA A 106 18.65 5.08 11.96
C ALA A 106 20.15 5.01 12.33
N VAL A 107 20.62 3.82 12.73
CA VAL A 107 22.03 3.56 13.08
C VAL A 107 22.85 3.26 11.83
N PHE A 108 22.34 2.40 10.95
CA PHE A 108 22.99 1.97 9.72
C PHE A 108 22.43 2.75 8.52
N ARG A 109 22.84 4.01 8.40
CA ARG A 109 22.41 4.97 7.35
C ARG A 109 22.74 4.57 5.91
N HIS A 110 23.22 3.35 5.70
CA HIS A 110 23.53 2.81 4.39
C HIS A 110 22.38 1.99 3.80
N PHE A 111 21.40 1.58 4.61
CA PHE A 111 20.29 0.78 4.13
C PHE A 111 19.08 1.61 3.72
N TRP A 112 18.44 1.17 2.64
CA TRP A 112 17.21 1.72 2.11
C TRP A 112 16.10 0.69 2.27
N THR A 113 15.01 1.10 2.92
CA THR A 113 13.79 0.30 2.99
C THR A 113 12.76 0.83 1.99
N LEU A 114 11.66 0.10 1.83
CA LEU A 114 10.55 0.55 1.00
C LEU A 114 10.04 1.93 1.43
N GLU A 115 9.98 2.18 2.74
CA GLU A 115 9.55 3.45 3.33
C GLU A 115 10.49 4.63 3.02
N ASN A 116 11.68 4.38 2.49
CA ASN A 116 12.61 5.43 2.05
C ASN A 116 12.49 5.81 0.57
N THR A 117 11.78 5.02 -0.24
CA THR A 117 11.40 5.41 -1.62
C THR A 117 10.39 6.56 -1.59
N LEU A 118 10.21 7.30 -2.68
CA LEU A 118 9.20 8.36 -2.74
C LEU A 118 7.79 7.84 -2.42
N VAL A 119 7.38 6.72 -3.04
CA VAL A 119 6.06 6.12 -2.77
C VAL A 119 5.94 5.68 -1.31
N GLY A 120 6.97 5.05 -0.76
CA GLY A 120 6.98 4.67 0.64
C GLY A 120 6.87 5.89 1.56
N PHE A 121 7.68 6.91 1.33
CA PHE A 121 7.71 8.13 2.14
C PHE A 121 6.38 8.88 2.09
N MET A 122 5.77 9.00 0.91
CA MET A 122 4.48 9.68 0.73
C MET A 122 3.35 8.97 1.48
N PHE A 123 3.24 7.65 1.36
CA PHE A 123 2.07 6.89 1.83
C PHE A 123 2.26 6.13 3.15
N ASN A 124 3.46 6.13 3.73
CA ASN A 124 3.72 5.43 4.98
C ASN A 124 2.76 5.87 6.11
N GLU A 125 2.17 4.90 6.80
CA GLU A 125 1.24 5.09 7.93
C GLU A 125 -0.09 5.78 7.58
N LEU A 126 -0.40 5.96 6.29
CA LEU A 126 -1.69 6.49 5.88
C LEU A 126 -2.68 5.35 5.61
N ILE A 127 -3.96 5.64 5.82
CA ILE A 127 -5.10 4.79 5.52
C ILE A 127 -5.99 5.54 4.53
N TRP A 128 -6.55 4.83 3.55
CA TRP A 128 -7.49 5.40 2.59
C TRP A 128 -8.43 4.34 2.03
N CYS A 129 -9.63 4.77 1.69
CA CYS A 129 -10.63 4.01 0.95
C CYS A 129 -11.57 4.98 0.20
N GLY A 130 -12.24 4.47 -0.83
CA GLY A 130 -13.26 5.22 -1.56
C GLY A 130 -14.65 5.00 -0.97
N GLN A 131 -15.57 5.91 -1.24
CA GLN A 131 -16.99 5.69 -0.99
C GLN A 131 -17.54 4.64 -1.97
N GLU A 132 -18.57 3.89 -1.56
CA GLU A 132 -19.17 2.84 -2.40
C GLU A 132 -20.14 3.41 -3.46
N GLU A 133 -20.83 4.51 -3.16
CA GLU A 133 -21.90 5.07 -4.00
C GLU A 133 -21.55 6.42 -4.64
N GLU A 134 -20.61 7.17 -4.05
CA GLU A 134 -20.21 8.51 -4.48
C GLU A 134 -18.73 8.53 -4.87
N SER A 135 -18.35 9.46 -5.75
CA SER A 135 -16.93 9.70 -6.05
C SER A 135 -16.31 10.49 -4.90
N GLY A 136 -15.47 9.85 -4.11
CA GLY A 136 -14.79 10.51 -3.00
C GLY A 136 -14.08 9.53 -2.09
N PHE A 137 -13.31 10.08 -1.15
CA PHE A 137 -12.76 9.30 -0.05
C PHE A 137 -13.80 9.15 1.05
N ASP A 138 -13.88 7.96 1.65
CA ASP A 138 -14.65 7.76 2.87
C ASP A 138 -13.78 8.10 4.08
N PHE A 139 -14.14 9.16 4.81
CA PHE A 139 -13.44 9.62 6.01
C PHE A 139 -14.04 9.07 7.30
N ASP A 140 -15.22 8.45 7.23
CA ASP A 140 -15.93 7.94 8.41
C ASP A 140 -15.48 6.51 8.73
N SER A 141 -15.39 5.65 7.71
CA SER A 141 -15.12 4.22 7.91
C SER A 141 -14.44 3.58 6.70
N CYS A 142 -13.34 2.86 6.92
CA CYS A 142 -12.75 1.99 5.91
C CYS A 142 -12.89 0.53 6.32
N PRO A 143 -13.05 -0.41 5.38
CA PRO A 143 -12.82 -1.82 5.69
C PRO A 143 -11.36 -2.01 6.15
N GLU A 144 -11.09 -3.00 7.00
CA GLU A 144 -9.71 -3.39 7.30
C GLU A 144 -8.97 -3.77 6.00
N TRP A 145 -7.67 -3.45 5.92
CA TRP A 145 -6.88 -3.72 4.72
C TRP A 145 -6.81 -5.22 4.36
N SER A 146 -7.05 -6.12 5.33
CA SER A 146 -7.13 -7.57 5.14
C SER A 146 -8.54 -8.08 4.83
N ALA A 147 -9.56 -7.22 4.77
CA ALA A 147 -10.94 -7.60 4.48
C ALA A 147 -11.11 -8.17 3.06
N CYS A 148 -10.29 -7.73 2.11
CA CYS A 148 -10.35 -8.17 0.72
C CYS A 148 -8.98 -8.08 0.03
N GLY A 149 -8.79 -8.89 -1.03
CA GLY A 149 -7.50 -9.00 -1.74
C GLY A 149 -7.14 -7.81 -2.63
N ASP A 150 -8.13 -7.00 -3.02
CA ASP A 150 -8.01 -5.82 -3.88
C ASP A 150 -8.38 -4.54 -3.11
N HIS A 151 -8.04 -4.49 -1.81
CA HIS A 151 -8.16 -3.28 -1.01
C HIS A 151 -7.16 -2.19 -1.48
N PRO A 152 -7.51 -0.90 -1.57
CA PRO A 152 -6.66 0.15 -2.13
C PRO A 152 -5.29 0.28 -1.45
N VAL A 153 -5.25 0.31 -0.11
CA VAL A 153 -4.00 0.32 0.66
C VAL A 153 -3.13 -0.91 0.33
N PHE A 154 -3.73 -2.10 0.37
CA PHE A 154 -3.01 -3.34 0.13
C PHE A 154 -2.48 -3.45 -1.31
N SER A 155 -3.26 -3.03 -2.30
CA SER A 155 -2.86 -2.98 -3.70
C SER A 155 -1.71 -2.00 -3.96
N LEU A 156 -1.71 -0.82 -3.33
CA LEU A 156 -0.58 0.12 -3.43
C LEU A 156 0.70 -0.51 -2.86
N TRP A 157 0.64 -1.04 -1.63
CA TRP A 157 1.81 -1.64 -0.99
C TRP A 157 2.30 -2.90 -1.69
N ARG A 158 1.41 -3.69 -2.31
CA ARG A 158 1.78 -4.81 -3.16
C ARG A 158 2.57 -4.34 -4.38
N GLN A 159 2.10 -3.31 -5.09
CA GLN A 159 2.82 -2.75 -6.23
C GLN A 159 4.16 -2.15 -5.82
N ALA A 160 4.18 -1.38 -4.73
CA ALA A 160 5.39 -0.77 -4.20
C ALA A 160 6.43 -1.82 -3.80
N SER A 161 6.01 -2.88 -3.10
CA SER A 161 6.90 -3.98 -2.70
C SER A 161 7.45 -4.75 -3.90
N GLN A 162 6.61 -5.01 -4.91
CA GLN A 162 7.04 -5.66 -6.14
C GLN A 162 8.09 -4.81 -6.87
N LYS A 163 7.82 -3.52 -7.08
CA LYS A 163 8.76 -2.60 -7.75
C LYS A 163 10.08 -2.46 -7.01
N PHE A 164 10.03 -2.39 -5.68
CA PHE A 164 11.23 -2.33 -4.85
C PHE A 164 12.06 -3.62 -4.93
N ALA A 165 11.41 -4.78 -4.98
CA ALA A 165 12.09 -6.06 -5.21
C ALA A 165 12.67 -6.18 -6.63
N GLU A 166 11.95 -5.72 -7.66
CA GLU A 166 12.42 -5.69 -9.06
C GLU A 166 13.67 -4.80 -9.23
N MET A 167 13.77 -3.72 -8.45
CA MET A 167 14.89 -2.78 -8.49
C MET A 167 16.11 -3.25 -7.68
N ALA A 168 15.92 -4.14 -6.71
CA ALA A 168 16.97 -4.55 -5.79
C ALA A 168 18.13 -5.25 -6.52
N CYS A 169 19.35 -4.80 -6.24
CA CYS A 169 20.57 -5.32 -6.88
C CYS A 169 21.74 -5.40 -5.90
N GLY A 170 22.68 -6.31 -6.18
CA GLY A 170 23.83 -6.58 -5.33
C GLY A 170 23.45 -7.32 -4.04
N ASN A 171 24.10 -6.97 -2.94
CA ASN A 171 23.82 -7.51 -1.62
C ASN A 171 22.51 -6.96 -1.05
N ILE A 172 21.60 -7.86 -0.71
CA ILE A 172 20.29 -7.53 -0.14
C ILE A 172 20.22 -8.05 1.29
N THR A 173 19.70 -7.23 2.20
CA THR A 173 19.50 -7.60 3.61
C THR A 173 18.03 -7.82 3.90
N VAL A 174 17.70 -8.83 4.72
CA VAL A 174 16.34 -9.07 5.21
C VAL A 174 16.33 -9.18 6.73
N LEU A 175 15.53 -8.36 7.40
CA LEU A 175 15.31 -8.42 8.85
C LEU A 175 14.04 -9.22 9.18
N LEU A 176 14.22 -10.40 9.76
CA LEU A 176 13.12 -11.28 10.20
C LEU A 176 13.02 -11.32 11.72
N ASN A 177 11.83 -11.64 12.22
CA ASN A 177 11.58 -11.78 13.64
C ASN A 177 11.96 -13.20 14.11
N GLY A 178 13.07 -13.32 14.86
CA GLY A 178 13.55 -14.59 15.41
C GLY A 178 12.82 -15.05 16.68
N SER A 179 11.92 -14.23 17.22
CA SER A 179 11.16 -14.53 18.46
C SER A 179 9.82 -15.21 18.20
N ILE A 180 9.54 -15.63 16.97
CA ILE A 180 8.31 -16.31 16.55
C ILE A 180 8.64 -17.63 15.85
N ALA A 181 7.69 -18.58 15.86
CA ALA A 181 7.88 -19.90 15.25
C ALA A 181 8.25 -19.81 13.75
N ASP A 182 7.49 -19.01 13.00
CA ASP A 182 7.70 -18.80 11.56
C ASP A 182 8.23 -17.38 11.29
N ALA A 183 9.56 -17.25 11.37
CA ALA A 183 10.28 -16.02 11.03
C ALA A 183 10.02 -15.60 9.58
N PHE A 184 10.07 -16.56 8.65
CA PHE A 184 9.65 -16.41 7.26
C PHE A 184 8.24 -16.98 7.07
N ASN A 185 7.34 -16.23 6.42
CA ASN A 185 5.98 -16.68 6.13
C ASN A 185 5.69 -16.53 4.64
N ARG A 186 5.47 -17.64 3.93
CA ARG A 186 5.19 -17.62 2.48
C ARG A 186 3.87 -16.93 2.10
N LYS A 187 2.94 -16.78 3.05
CA LYS A 187 1.60 -16.21 2.84
C LYS A 187 1.50 -14.72 3.19
N ARG A 188 2.57 -14.09 3.67
CA ARG A 188 2.60 -12.67 4.04
C ARG A 188 3.85 -11.99 3.53
#